data_AF-A0A1J3GNN5-F1
#
_entry.id   AF-A0A1J3GNN5-F1
#
_cell.length_a   1.000
_cell.length_b   1.000
_cell.length_c   1.000
_cell.angle_alpha   90.00
_cell.angle_beta   90.00
_cell.angle_gamma   90.00
#
_symmetry.space_group_name_H-M   'P 1'
#
loop_
_entity.id
_entity.type
_entity.pdbx_description
1 polymer ?
#
loop_
_entity_poly.entity_id
_entity_poly.type
_entity_poly.pdbx_seq_one_letter_code
_entity_poly.pdbx_strand_id
1 'polypeptide(L)'
;HEGVKAEEIFAKTGQFPDPTSTDNPEFQIVLSIIKDGLKVDPKKYHKMKERLVGVSEETTTGVKRLYQMQETGALLFPAINVNDSVTKSKFDNLYGCRHSLPDGLMRATDVMIAGKV
;
A
#
# COMPACT_ATOMS: atom_id res chain seq x y z
N HIS A 1 -4.16 -2.09 -7.98
CA HIS A 1 -3.51 -3.10 -8.82
C HIS A 1 -4.10 -4.49 -8.62
N GLU A 2 -4.13 -5.05 -7.40
CA GLU A 2 -4.71 -6.39 -7.13
C GLU A 2 -6.17 -6.54 -7.60
N GLY A 3 -7.00 -5.52 -7.40
CA GLY A 3 -8.37 -5.53 -7.92
C GLY A 3 -8.47 -5.67 -9.44
N VAL A 4 -7.57 -5.03 -10.20
CA VAL A 4 -7.53 -5.17 -11.67
C VAL A 4 -7.14 -6.59 -12.06
N LYS A 5 -6.13 -7.17 -11.41
CA LYS A 5 -5.72 -8.57 -11.65
C LYS A 5 -6.88 -9.53 -11.38
N ALA A 6 -7.59 -9.34 -10.27
CA ALA A 6 -8.75 -10.15 -9.91
C ALA A 6 -9.89 -10.00 -10.92
N GLU A 7 -10.19 -8.78 -11.39
CA GLU A 7 -11.18 -8.53 -12.44
C GLU A 7 -10.80 -9.20 -13.76
N GLU A 8 -9.52 -9.20 -14.15
CA GLU A 8 -9.03 -9.88 -15.37
C GLU A 8 -9.20 -11.40 -15.28
N ILE A 9 -8.89 -12.00 -14.12
CA ILE A 9 -9.10 -13.44 -13.89
C ILE A 9 -10.59 -13.75 -13.93
N PHE A 10 -11.40 -12.99 -13.18
CA PHE A 10 -12.85 -13.17 -13.13
C PHE A 10 -13.50 -13.05 -14.51
N ALA A 11 -13.08 -12.07 -15.33
CA ALA A 11 -13.61 -11.89 -16.68
C ALA A 11 -13.27 -13.07 -17.62
N LYS A 12 -12.13 -13.75 -17.40
CA LYS A 12 -11.70 -14.88 -18.24
C LYS A 12 -12.27 -16.22 -17.78
N THR A 13 -12.38 -16.44 -16.47
CA THR A 13 -12.67 -17.77 -15.91
C THR A 13 -13.90 -17.81 -14.99
N GLY A 14 -14.45 -16.65 -14.61
CA GLY A 14 -15.50 -16.54 -13.59
C GLY A 14 -15.01 -16.81 -12.17
N GLN A 15 -13.71 -17.01 -11.95
CA GLN A 15 -13.17 -17.30 -10.63
C GLN A 15 -13.04 -16.05 -9.76
N PHE A 16 -13.50 -16.16 -8.52
CA PHE A 16 -13.30 -15.13 -7.50
C PHE A 16 -11.96 -15.31 -6.79
N PRO A 17 -11.36 -14.24 -6.23
CA PRO A 17 -10.26 -14.35 -5.30
C PRO A 17 -10.64 -15.22 -4.10
N ASP A 18 -9.69 -16.04 -3.64
CA ASP A 18 -9.86 -16.91 -2.48
C ASP A 18 -9.02 -16.41 -1.31
N PRO A 19 -9.63 -15.92 -0.21
CA PRO A 19 -8.90 -15.52 0.99
C PRO A 19 -8.02 -16.64 1.56
N THR A 20 -8.36 -17.91 1.35
CA THR A 20 -7.56 -19.03 1.87
C THR A 20 -6.28 -19.29 1.06
N SER A 21 -6.06 -18.59 -0.06
CA SER A 21 -4.86 -18.73 -0.89
C SER A 21 -3.61 -18.05 -0.31
N THR A 22 -3.71 -17.45 0.88
CA THR A 22 -2.62 -16.71 1.55
C THR A 22 -2.67 -16.93 3.05
N ASP A 23 -1.51 -17.06 3.68
CA ASP A 23 -1.39 -17.15 5.14
C ASP A 23 -1.34 -15.77 5.83
N ASN A 24 -1.24 -14.68 5.05
CA ASN A 24 -1.23 -13.33 5.61
C ASN A 24 -2.65 -12.86 5.97
N PRO A 25 -2.99 -12.69 7.26
CA PRO A 25 -4.37 -12.41 7.70
C PRO A 25 -4.92 -11.09 7.17
N GLU A 26 -4.08 -10.06 7.02
CA GLU A 26 -4.49 -8.78 6.44
C GLU A 26 -4.80 -8.93 4.94
N PHE A 27 -3.99 -9.71 4.23
CA PHE A 27 -4.23 -9.95 2.81
C PHE A 27 -5.46 -10.84 2.57
N GLN A 28 -5.80 -11.75 3.50
CA GLN A 28 -7.08 -12.48 3.45
C GLN A 28 -8.28 -11.50 3.45
N ILE A 29 -8.22 -10.45 4.27
CA ILE A 29 -9.24 -9.39 4.31
C ILE A 29 -9.27 -8.65 2.98
N VAL A 30 -8.12 -8.28 2.42
CA VAL A 30 -8.04 -7.61 1.10
C VAL A 30 -8.71 -8.46 0.01
N LEU A 31 -8.38 -9.75 -0.08
CA LEU A 31 -8.99 -10.66 -1.05
C LEU A 31 -10.50 -10.81 -0.83
N SER A 32 -10.95 -10.81 0.42
CA SER A 32 -12.39 -10.85 0.76
C SER A 32 -13.11 -9.59 0.27
N ILE A 33 -12.54 -8.40 0.50
CA ILE A 33 -13.09 -7.13 0.01
C ILE A 33 -13.15 -7.11 -1.52
N ILE A 34 -12.10 -7.58 -2.21
CA ILE A 34 -12.10 -7.65 -3.67
C ILE A 34 -13.18 -8.63 -4.15
N LYS A 35 -13.28 -9.82 -3.55
CA LYS A 35 -14.30 -10.82 -3.87
C LYS A 35 -15.71 -10.25 -3.75
N ASP A 36 -16.01 -9.55 -2.65
CA ASP A 36 -17.33 -8.94 -2.46
C ASP A 36 -17.57 -7.76 -3.41
N GLY A 37 -16.54 -6.96 -3.71
CA GLY A 37 -16.60 -5.91 -4.71
C GLY A 37 -16.93 -6.42 -6.11
N LEU A 38 -16.36 -7.57 -6.51
CA LEU A 38 -16.63 -8.20 -7.82
C LEU A 38 -18.10 -8.59 -8.00
N LYS A 39 -18.81 -8.94 -6.91
CA LYS A 39 -20.25 -9.26 -6.95
C LYS A 39 -21.12 -8.03 -7.26
N VAL A 40 -20.62 -6.83 -6.95
CA VAL A 40 -21.35 -5.57 -7.14
C VAL A 40 -20.99 -4.93 -8.49
N ASP A 41 -19.70 -4.79 -8.78
CA ASP A 41 -19.19 -4.20 -10.02
C ASP A 41 -17.87 -4.86 -10.44
N PRO A 42 -17.90 -5.82 -11.39
CA PRO A 42 -16.72 -6.58 -11.81
C PRO A 42 -15.78 -5.79 -12.74
N LYS A 43 -16.03 -4.49 -12.97
CA LYS A 43 -15.16 -3.60 -13.75
C LYS A 43 -14.80 -2.33 -12.98
N LYS A 44 -15.02 -2.29 -11.67
CA LYS A 44 -14.78 -1.13 -10.81
C LYS A 44 -13.35 -0.62 -10.94
N TYR A 45 -12.37 -1.52 -10.83
CA TYR A 45 -10.96 -1.17 -10.83
C TYR A 45 -10.41 -0.92 -12.22
N HIS A 46 -10.95 -1.58 -13.26
CA HIS A 46 -10.67 -1.23 -14.66
C HIS A 46 -11.05 0.23 -14.97
N LYS A 47 -12.31 0.61 -14.66
CA LYS A 47 -12.76 2.01 -14.81
C LYS A 47 -11.91 2.98 -14.01
N MET A 48 -11.46 2.57 -12.81
CA MET A 48 -10.62 3.40 -11.97
C MET A 48 -9.22 3.61 -12.57
N LYS A 49 -8.53 2.56 -13.02
CA LYS A 49 -7.18 2.69 -13.61
C LYS A 49 -7.17 3.55 -14.88
N GLU A 50 -8.24 3.49 -15.67
CA GLU A 50 -8.38 4.28 -16.90
C GLU A 50 -8.60 5.78 -16.63
N ARG A 51 -9.18 6.12 -15.47
CA ARG A 51 -9.49 7.51 -15.10
C ARG A 51 -8.40 8.16 -14.23
N LEU A 52 -7.61 7.38 -13.51
CA LEU A 52 -6.57 7.90 -12.62
C LEU A 52 -5.43 8.53 -13.43
N VAL A 53 -5.12 9.79 -13.11
CA VAL A 53 -4.00 10.53 -13.74
C VAL A 53 -2.65 10.04 -13.21
N GLY A 54 -2.59 9.64 -11.94
CA GLY A 54 -1.38 9.11 -11.32
C GLY A 54 -1.50 9.04 -9.80
N VAL A 55 -0.39 8.70 -9.13
CA VAL A 55 -0.26 8.63 -7.68
C VAL A 55 1.00 9.35 -7.21
N SER A 56 0.95 10.01 -6.06
CA SER A 56 2.12 10.60 -5.38
C SER A 56 2.35 9.84 -4.08
N GLU A 57 3.46 9.12 -3.97
CA GLU A 57 3.72 8.21 -2.84
C GLU A 57 4.69 8.80 -1.83
N GLU A 58 4.30 8.74 -0.57
CA GLU A 58 4.90 9.50 0.52
C GLU A 58 6.02 8.76 1.23
N THR A 59 5.96 7.43 1.31
CA THR A 59 6.85 6.66 2.17
C THR A 59 7.84 5.79 1.39
N THR A 60 9.00 5.52 1.99
CA THR A 60 10.03 4.66 1.39
C THR A 60 9.50 3.28 1.01
N THR A 61 8.65 2.68 1.85
CA THR A 61 8.07 1.34 1.59
C THR A 61 7.09 1.38 0.43
N GLY A 62 6.24 2.41 0.34
CA GLY A 62 5.34 2.60 -0.79
C GLY A 62 6.11 2.78 -2.10
N VAL A 63 7.15 3.62 -2.09
CA VAL A 63 8.04 3.82 -3.24
C VAL A 63 8.72 2.53 -3.69
N LYS A 64 9.19 1.70 -2.75
CA LYS A 64 9.74 0.38 -3.08
C LYS A 64 8.73 -0.48 -3.84
N ARG A 65 7.45 -0.48 -3.43
CA ARG A 65 6.38 -1.22 -4.14
C ARG A 65 6.11 -0.63 -5.52
N LEU A 66 6.17 0.69 -5.68
CA LEU A 66 6.06 1.33 -6.99
C LEU A 66 7.16 0.88 -7.94
N TYR A 67 8.42 0.86 -7.48
CA TYR A 67 9.54 0.37 -8.29
C TYR A 67 9.40 -1.10 -8.66
N GLN A 68 9.00 -1.98 -7.72
CA GLN A 68 8.72 -3.39 -8.03
C GLN A 68 7.65 -3.55 -9.12
N MET A 69 6.59 -2.75 -9.08
CA MET A 69 5.55 -2.76 -10.11
C MET A 69 6.05 -2.17 -11.44
N GLN A 70 6.94 -1.18 -11.40
CA GLN A 70 7.55 -0.62 -12.61
C GLN A 70 8.48 -1.65 -13.28
N GLU A 71 9.34 -2.31 -12.52
CA GLU A 71 10.29 -3.33 -12.99
C GLU A 71 9.57 -4.54 -13.60
N THR A 72 8.42 -4.93 -13.05
CA THR A 72 7.60 -6.04 -13.56
C THR A 72 6.61 -5.63 -14.65
N GLY A 73 6.55 -4.35 -15.02
CA GLY A 73 5.59 -3.82 -15.99
C GLY A 73 4.13 -3.81 -15.50
N ALA A 74 3.91 -4.04 -14.20
CA ALA A 74 2.58 -4.09 -13.58
C ALA A 74 2.04 -2.71 -13.18
N LEU A 75 2.85 -1.64 -13.22
CA LEU A 75 2.43 -0.30 -12.84
C LEU A 75 1.40 0.27 -13.83
N LEU A 76 0.17 0.50 -13.36
CA LEU A 76 -0.98 0.83 -14.20
C LEU A 76 -1.11 2.32 -14.57
N PHE A 77 -0.45 3.21 -13.85
CA PHE A 77 -0.54 4.67 -14.05
C PHE A 77 0.71 5.35 -13.51
N PRO A 78 1.01 6.60 -13.94
CA PRO A 78 2.18 7.34 -13.49
C PRO A 78 2.27 7.44 -11.97
N ALA A 79 3.50 7.40 -11.45
CA ALA A 79 3.76 7.56 -10.04
C ALA A 79 4.87 8.58 -9.78
N ILE A 80 4.65 9.47 -8.82
CA ILE A 80 5.65 10.43 -8.34
C ILE A 80 6.15 9.95 -6.99
N ASN A 81 7.45 9.73 -6.91
CA ASN A 81 8.15 9.46 -5.67
C ASN A 81 8.35 10.78 -4.91
N VAL A 82 7.45 11.07 -3.97
CA VAL A 82 7.56 12.26 -3.11
C VAL A 82 8.58 12.03 -2.01
N ASN A 83 8.66 10.80 -1.50
CA ASN A 83 9.56 10.45 -0.40
C ASN A 83 11.00 10.91 -0.65
N ASP A 84 11.51 10.74 -1.87
CA ASP A 84 12.90 11.03 -2.20
C ASP A 84 13.18 12.51 -2.49
N SER A 85 12.16 13.37 -2.38
CA SER A 85 12.39 14.82 -2.27
C SER A 85 13.28 15.09 -1.06
N VAL A 86 14.28 15.97 -1.21
CA VAL A 86 15.24 16.29 -0.13
C VAL A 86 14.49 16.83 1.09
N THR A 87 13.52 17.72 0.86
CA THR A 87 12.68 18.33 1.91
C THR A 87 11.71 17.34 2.56
N LYS A 88 11.55 16.13 2.02
CA LYS A 88 10.80 15.04 2.64
C LYS A 88 11.77 14.10 3.35
N SER A 89 12.55 13.31 2.62
CA SER A 89 13.41 12.26 3.17
C SER A 89 14.39 12.74 4.23
N LYS A 90 14.95 13.96 4.11
CA LYS A 90 15.95 14.48 5.05
C LYS A 90 15.37 15.30 6.18
N PHE A 91 14.06 15.57 6.16
CA PHE A 91 13.37 16.32 7.20
C PHE A 91 12.35 15.46 7.93
N ASP A 92 11.30 15.02 7.24
CA ASP A 92 10.22 14.21 7.80
C ASP A 92 10.78 12.93 8.45
N ASN A 93 11.44 12.08 7.65
CA ASN A 93 11.86 10.76 8.13
C ASN A 93 12.87 10.87 9.28
N LEU A 94 13.71 11.92 9.28
CA LEU A 94 14.77 12.08 10.27
C LEU A 94 14.27 12.83 11.51
N TYR A 95 13.80 14.06 11.34
CA TYR A 95 13.42 14.93 12.45
C TYR A 95 12.01 14.63 12.96
N GLY A 96 11.11 14.14 12.11
CA GLY A 96 9.79 13.66 12.52
C GLY A 96 9.92 12.48 13.48
N CYS A 97 10.62 11.43 13.09
CA CYS A 97 10.85 10.27 13.95
C CYS A 97 11.66 10.61 15.21
N ARG A 98 12.63 11.53 15.13
CA ARG A 98 13.35 12.02 16.32
C ARG A 98 12.41 12.64 17.37
N HIS A 99 11.28 13.19 16.95
CA HIS A 99 10.27 13.75 17.83
C HIS A 99 9.21 12.70 18.24
N SER A 100 8.60 12.02 17.28
CA SER A 100 7.42 11.17 17.53
C SER A 100 7.75 9.82 18.16
N LEU A 101 8.96 9.28 17.95
CA LEU A 101 9.37 8.02 18.57
C LEU A 101 9.41 8.09 20.10
N PRO A 102 10.16 9.02 20.73
CA PRO A 102 10.15 9.11 22.19
C PRO A 102 8.77 9.49 22.72
N ASP A 103 8.02 10.35 22.02
CA ASP A 103 6.66 10.73 22.40
C ASP A 103 5.72 9.52 22.46
N GLY A 104 5.73 8.65 21.45
CA GLY A 104 4.93 7.42 21.44
C GLY A 104 5.30 6.46 22.57
N LEU A 105 6.60 6.25 22.81
CA LEU A 105 7.08 5.38 23.90
C LEU A 105 6.65 5.91 25.27
N MET A 106 6.81 7.21 25.50
CA MET A 106 6.44 7.86 26.76
C MET A 106 4.93 7.77 26.98
N ARG A 107 4.10 8.12 26.00
CA ARG A 107 2.63 8.06 26.17
C ARG A 107 2.10 6.64 26.36
N ALA A 108 2.70 5.66 25.70
CA ALA A 108 2.21 4.29 25.74
C ALA A 108 2.60 3.55 27.03
N THR A 109 3.69 3.95 27.69
CA THR A 109 4.29 3.13 28.75
C THR A 109 4.83 3.90 29.97
N ASP A 110 4.92 5.23 29.89
CA ASP A 110 5.59 6.11 30.86
C ASP A 110 7.02 5.66 31.24
N VAL A 111 7.66 4.83 30.39
CA VAL A 111 8.95 4.23 30.70
C VAL A 111 10.07 5.26 30.69
N MET A 112 10.95 5.22 31.69
CA MET A 112 12.19 6.00 31.66
C MET A 112 13.12 5.46 30.58
N ILE A 113 13.29 6.23 29.50
CA ILE A 113 14.18 5.86 28.37
C ILE A 113 15.65 5.92 28.77
N ALA A 114 16.04 6.89 29.60
CA ALA A 114 17.42 7.04 30.05
C ALA A 114 17.93 5.79 30.79
N GLY A 115 19.17 5.38 30.50
CA GLY A 115 19.85 4.25 31.15
C GLY A 115 19.38 2.86 30.73
N LYS A 116 18.53 2.74 29.70
CA LYS A 116 18.23 1.45 29.05
C LYS A 116 19.31 1.15 28.00
N VAL A 117 19.68 -0.13 27.85
CA VAL A 117 20.66 -0.64 26.88
C VAL A 117 19.93 -1.43 25.81
#